data_AF-A0A529GGN5-F1
#
_entry.id   AF-A0A529GGN5-F1
#
_cell.length_a   1.000
_cell.length_b   1.000
_cell.length_c   1.000
_cell.angle_alpha   90.00
_cell.angle_beta   90.00
_cell.angle_gamma   90.00
#
_symmetry.space_group_name_H-M   'P 1'
#
loop_
_entity.id
_entity.type
_entity.pdbx_description
1 polymer ?
#
loop_
_entity_poly.entity_id
_entity_poly.type
_entity_poly.pdbx_seq_one_letter_code
_entity_poly.pdbx_strand_id
1 'polypeptide(L)' 'PKMLANPDISEAQVKTLFSALEKQADFVEKLRMALEKFDHDFPVIKAAERLEERYADLAASVAEKLKAMRT' A
#
# COMPACT_ATOMS: atom_id res chain seq x y z
N PRO A 1 -9.07 0.03 -5.38
CA PRO A 1 -9.89 -0.44 -4.24
C PRO A 1 -11.37 -0.06 -4.44
N LYS A 2 -12.35 -0.92 -4.10
CA LYS A 2 -13.79 -0.66 -4.36
C LYS A 2 -14.28 0.67 -3.77
N MET A 3 -13.75 1.07 -2.63
CA MET A 3 -14.04 2.36 -1.98
C MET A 3 -13.72 3.58 -2.87
N LEU A 4 -12.72 3.51 -3.75
CA LEU A 4 -12.36 4.62 -4.66
C LEU A 4 -13.37 4.87 -5.78
N ALA A 5 -14.26 3.90 -6.04
CA ALA A 5 -15.35 4.02 -6.98
C ALA A 5 -16.58 4.72 -6.38
N ASN A 6 -16.59 4.98 -5.07
CA ASN A 6 -17.67 5.75 -4.44
C ASN A 6 -17.62 7.21 -4.94
N PRO A 7 -18.70 7.74 -5.54
CA PRO A 7 -18.75 9.14 -6.00
C PRO A 7 -18.66 10.15 -4.85
N ASP A 8 -19.08 9.78 -3.63
CA ASP A 8 -19.12 10.68 -2.47
C ASP A 8 -17.80 10.73 -1.68
N ILE A 9 -16.74 10.07 -2.18
CA ILE A 9 -15.46 10.04 -1.49
C ILE A 9 -14.77 11.43 -1.54
N SER A 10 -14.45 11.97 -0.37
CA SER A 10 -13.78 13.27 -0.27
C SER A 10 -12.28 13.16 -0.57
N GLU A 11 -11.67 14.25 -1.07
CA GLU A 11 -10.21 14.29 -1.31
C GLU A 11 -9.43 14.02 0.00
N ALA A 12 -9.94 14.49 1.15
CA ALA A 12 -9.34 14.24 2.45
C ALA A 12 -9.29 12.74 2.78
N GLN A 13 -10.38 12.00 2.57
CA GLN A 13 -10.42 10.55 2.76
C GLN A 13 -9.44 9.83 1.82
N VAL A 14 -9.35 10.26 0.56
CA VAL A 14 -8.41 9.67 -0.41
C VAL A 14 -6.96 9.94 -0.01
N LYS A 15 -6.62 11.15 0.46
CA LYS A 15 -5.29 11.49 1.01
C LYS A 15 -4.96 10.66 2.25
N THR A 16 -5.89 10.53 3.19
CA THR A 16 -5.70 9.70 4.39
C THR A 16 -5.43 8.23 4.01
N LEU A 17 -6.17 7.70 3.03
CA LEU A 17 -5.94 6.35 2.54
C LEU A 17 -4.55 6.21 1.89
N PHE A 18 -4.14 7.19 1.06
CA PHE A 18 -2.83 7.18 0.43
C PHE A 18 -1.71 7.07 1.47
N SER A 19 -1.69 7.98 2.46
CA SER A 19 -0.69 7.96 3.53
C SER A 19 -0.75 6.71 4.40
N ALA A 20 -1.92 6.10 4.58
CA ALA A 20 -2.04 4.84 5.30
C ALA A 20 -1.41 3.68 4.51
N LEU A 21 -1.58 3.65 3.20
CA LEU A 21 -1.00 2.62 2.32
C LEU A 21 0.52 2.74 2.24
N GLU A 22 1.06 3.97 2.15
CA GLU A 22 2.51 4.20 2.22
C GLU A 22 3.10 3.66 3.53
N LYS A 23 2.48 3.99 4.68
CA LYS A 23 2.93 3.46 5.97
C LYS A 23 2.88 1.94 6.06
N GLN A 24 1.93 1.30 5.39
CA GLN A 24 1.84 -0.16 5.34
C GLN A 24 2.93 -0.75 4.43
N ALA A 25 3.21 -0.15 3.27
CA ALA A 25 4.33 -0.56 2.42
C ALA A 25 5.65 -0.48 3.20
N ASP A 26 5.94 0.66 3.85
CA ASP A 26 7.14 0.84 4.67
C ASP A 26 7.24 -0.18 5.82
N PHE A 27 6.10 -0.52 6.43
CA PHE A 27 6.07 -1.53 7.49
C PHE A 27 6.43 -2.92 6.94
N VAL A 28 5.86 -3.28 5.79
CA VAL A 28 6.10 -4.60 5.20
C VAL A 28 7.52 -4.73 4.66
N GLU A 29 8.11 -3.67 4.12
CA GLU A 29 9.53 -3.63 3.75
C GLU A 29 10.40 -3.96 4.97
N LYS A 30 10.17 -3.29 6.11
CA LYS A 30 10.89 -3.56 7.37
C LYS A 30 10.66 -4.98 7.88
N LEU A 31 9.43 -5.50 7.73
CA LEU A 31 9.11 -6.88 8.07
C LEU A 31 9.89 -7.86 7.20
N ARG A 32 9.92 -7.66 5.87
CA ARG A 32 10.70 -8.48 4.94
C ARG A 32 12.18 -8.49 5.32
N MET A 33 12.77 -7.33 5.56
CA MET A 33 14.16 -7.20 6.00
C MET A 33 14.42 -7.94 7.33
N ALA A 34 13.48 -7.88 8.27
CA ALA A 34 13.61 -8.63 9.53
C ALA A 34 13.52 -10.13 9.30
N LEU A 35 12.57 -10.60 8.47
CA LEU A 35 12.41 -12.02 8.14
C LEU A 35 13.68 -12.58 7.47
N GLU A 36 14.27 -11.83 6.53
CA GLU A 36 15.56 -12.16 5.92
C GLU A 36 16.69 -12.19 6.94
N LYS A 37 16.76 -11.19 7.83
CA LYS A 37 17.80 -11.11 8.86
C LYS A 37 17.76 -12.28 9.85
N PHE A 38 16.58 -12.79 10.15
CA PHE A 38 16.38 -13.90 11.10
C PHE A 38 16.28 -15.27 10.41
N ASP A 39 16.63 -15.36 9.12
CA ASP A 39 16.70 -16.60 8.34
C ASP A 39 15.38 -17.39 8.32
N HIS A 40 14.26 -16.67 8.22
CA HIS A 40 12.95 -17.29 8.03
C HIS A 40 12.85 -17.98 6.66
N ASP A 41 11.98 -18.99 6.58
CA ASP A 41 11.79 -19.76 5.36
C ASP A 41 11.47 -18.85 4.15
N PHE A 42 12.09 -19.18 3.01
CA PHE A 42 11.93 -18.45 1.75
C PHE A 42 10.46 -18.16 1.35
N PRO A 43 9.48 -19.08 1.52
CA PRO A 43 8.07 -18.78 1.25
C PRO A 43 7.49 -17.66 2.10
N VAL A 44 7.97 -17.48 3.34
CA VAL A 44 7.52 -16.42 4.26
C VAL A 44 8.05 -15.06 3.80
N ILE A 45 9.34 -15.00 3.41
CA ILE A 45 9.95 -13.80 2.83
C ILE A 45 9.23 -13.41 1.52
N LYS A 46 8.97 -14.38 0.64
CA LYS A 46 8.22 -14.15 -0.61
C LYS A 46 6.78 -13.69 -0.38
N ALA A 47 6.14 -14.13 0.71
CA ALA A 47 4.81 -13.64 1.07
C ALA A 47 4.87 -12.17 1.52
N ALA A 48 5.92 -11.77 2.25
CA ALA A 48 6.14 -10.39 2.66
C ALA A 48 6.40 -9.47 1.45
N GLU A 49 7.27 -9.88 0.51
CA GLU A 49 7.51 -9.15 -0.74
C GLU A 49 6.21 -8.89 -1.52
N ARG A 50 5.40 -9.93 -1.74
CA ARG A 50 4.12 -9.79 -2.45
C ARG A 50 3.14 -8.87 -1.73
N LEU A 51 3.20 -8.83 -0.40
CA LEU A 51 2.37 -7.95 0.40
C LEU A 51 2.84 -6.49 0.26
N GLU A 52 4.14 -6.26 0.22
CA GLU A 52 4.76 -4.94 -0.04
C GLU A 52 4.33 -4.39 -1.41
N GLU A 53 4.52 -5.19 -2.47
CA GLU A 53 4.12 -4.86 -3.84
C GLU A 53 2.63 -4.50 -3.90
N ARG A 54 1.78 -5.27 -3.22
CA ARG A 54 0.34 -5.01 -3.18
C ARG A 54 -0.01 -3.69 -2.51
N TYR A 55 0.69 -3.30 -1.45
CA TYR A 55 0.46 -1.98 -0.83
C TYR A 55 0.94 -0.84 -1.74
N ALA A 56 2.05 -1.02 -2.45
CA ALA A 56 2.53 -0.06 -3.44
C ALA A 56 1.53 0.12 -4.60
N ASP A 57 0.99 -0.97 -5.17
CA ASP A 57 -0.02 -0.92 -6.23
C ASP A 57 -1.31 -0.23 -5.77
N LEU A 58 -1.73 -0.49 -4.53
CA LEU A 58 -2.87 0.18 -3.94
C LEU A 58 -2.60 1.68 -3.76
N ALA A 59 -1.42 2.07 -3.29
CA ALA A 59 -1.03 3.47 -3.14
C ALA A 59 -1.02 4.18 -4.50
N ALA A 60 -0.46 3.56 -5.54
CA ALA A 60 -0.47 4.08 -6.91
C ALA A 60 -1.91 4.30 -7.43
N SER A 61 -2.80 3.33 -7.21
CA SER A 61 -4.22 3.46 -7.58
C SER A 61 -4.91 4.64 -6.88
N VAL A 62 -4.55 4.91 -5.63
CA VAL A 62 -5.09 6.05 -4.86
C VAL A 62 -4.49 7.36 -5.33
N ALA A 63 -3.21 7.40 -5.67
CA ALA A 63 -2.54 8.58 -6.24
C ALA A 63 -3.18 8.99 -7.57
N GLU A 64 -3.49 8.04 -8.45
CA GLU A 64 -4.21 8.32 -9.71
C GLU A 64 -5.61 8.89 -9.45
N LYS A 65 -6.34 8.39 -8.44
CA LYS A 65 -7.62 8.97 -8.04
C LYS A 65 -7.46 10.41 -7.54
N LEU A 66 -6.46 10.69 -6.69
CA LEU A 66 -6.18 12.05 -6.22
C LEU A 66 -5.87 13.01 -7.36
N LYS A 67 -5.08 12.55 -8.35
CA LYS A 67 -4.77 13.32 -9.54
C LYS A 67 -6.04 13.65 -10.32
N ALA A 68 -6.92 12.67 -10.55
CA ALA A 68 -8.19 12.86 -11.25
C ALA A 68 -9.15 13.82 -10.54
N MET A 69 -9.11 13.92 -9.21
CA MET A 69 -9.94 14.85 -8.43
C MET A 69 -9.44 16.31 -8.46
N ARG A 70 -8.20 16.55 -8.92
CA ARG A 70 -7.59 17.90 -9.02
C ARG A 70 -7.72 18.52 -10.42
N THR A 71 -8.14 17.73 -11.40
CA THR A 71 -8.52 18.12 -12.76
C THR A 71 -10.01 18.38 -12.85
#